data_AF-A0A7H0GPM3-F1
#
_entry.id   AF-A0A7H0GPM3-F1
#
_cell.length_a   1.000
_cell.length_b   1.000
_cell.length_c   1.000
_cell.angle_alpha   90.00
_cell.angle_beta   90.00
_cell.angle_gamma   90.00
#
_symmetry.space_group_name_H-M   'P 1'
#
loop_
_entity.id
_entity.type
_entity.pdbx_description
1 polymer ?
#
loop_
_entity_poly.entity_id
_entity_poly.type
_entity_poly.pdbx_seq_one_letter_code
_entity_poly.pdbx_strand_id
1 'polypeptide(L)' 'MNYYECRTETLAISRAVLKLYKQTLRLGIRDVAEHLLQILEELARTEPECSTARDQAYLAIIPYMVSQR' A
#
# COMPACT_ATOMS: atom_id res chain seq x y z
N MET A 1 -2.18 -22.64 13.45
CA MET A 1 -2.00 -21.71 12.34
C MET A 1 -0.50 -21.53 12.16
N ASN A 2 0.06 -21.98 11.02
CA ASN A 2 1.51 -22.03 10.82
C ASN A 2 2.05 -20.63 10.52
N TYR A 3 3.17 -20.24 11.13
CA TYR A 3 3.78 -18.90 10.97
C TYR A 3 4.08 -18.56 9.48
N TYR A 4 4.34 -19.57 8.66
CA TYR A 4 4.61 -19.43 7.23
C TYR A 4 3.36 -19.15 6.39
N GLU A 5 2.19 -19.68 6.78
CA GLU A 5 0.92 -19.42 6.10
C GLU A 5 0.47 -17.98 6.36
N CYS A 6 0.59 -17.54 7.62
CA CYS A 6 0.29 -16.16 8.04
C CYS A 6 1.14 -15.12 7.27
N ARG A 7 2.45 -15.36 7.08
CA ARG A 7 3.32 -14.49 6.27
C ARG A 7 2.87 -14.37 4.82
N THR A 8 2.50 -15.50 4.21
CA THR A 8 2.12 -15.54 2.79
C THR A 8 0.82 -14.77 2.55
N GLU A 9 -0.12 -14.89 3.48
CA GLU A 9 -1.38 -14.14 3.47
C GLU A 9 -1.15 -12.63 3.66
N THR A 10 -0.31 -12.22 4.61
CA THR A 10 0.02 -10.80 4.82
C THR A 10 0.67 -10.17 3.58
N LEU A 11 1.57 -10.89 2.91
CA LEU A 11 2.16 -10.43 1.65
C LEU A 11 1.13 -10.33 0.51
N ALA A 12 0.14 -11.22 0.46
CA ALA A 12 -0.95 -11.12 -0.50
C ALA A 12 -1.83 -9.90 -0.22
N ILE A 13 -2.16 -9.65 1.05
CA ILE A 13 -2.93 -8.48 1.49
C ILE A 13 -2.18 -7.19 1.14
N SER A 14 -0.89 -7.07 1.48
CA SER A 14 -0.13 -5.84 1.20
C SER A 14 -0.06 -5.53 -0.31
N ARG A 15 0.07 -6.56 -1.16
CA ARG A 15 -0.01 -6.40 -2.63
C ARG A 15 -1.39 -5.95 -3.10
N ALA A 16 -2.46 -6.51 -2.53
CA ALA A 16 -3.83 -6.12 -2.88
C ALA A 16 -4.13 -4.67 -2.48
N VAL A 17 -3.74 -4.27 -1.27
CA VAL A 17 -3.89 -2.88 -0.78
C VAL A 17 -3.10 -1.91 -1.66
N LEU A 18 -1.86 -2.24 -2.03
CA LEU A 18 -1.07 -1.42 -2.96
C LEU A 18 -1.73 -1.26 -4.33
N LYS A 19 -2.35 -2.32 -4.85
CA LYS A 19 -3.09 -2.26 -6.12
C LYS A 19 -4.26 -1.28 -6.02
N LEU A 20 -5.03 -1.36 -4.94
CA LEU A 20 -6.16 -0.45 -4.68
C LEU A 20 -5.66 1.00 -4.52
N TYR A 21 -4.57 1.22 -3.77
CA TYR A 21 -3.98 2.54 -3.59
C TYR A 21 -3.60 3.19 -4.93
N LYS A 22 -2.94 2.43 -5.82
CA LYS A 22 -2.60 2.92 -7.16
C LYS A 22 -3.85 3.25 -7.98
N GLN A 23 -4.96 2.54 -7.80
CA GLN A 23 -6.22 2.82 -8.49
C GLN A 23 -6.91 4.06 -7.93
N THR A 24 -6.97 4.22 -6.60
CA THR A 24 -7.62 5.39 -5.98
C THR A 24 -6.88 6.68 -6.29
N LEU A 25 -5.53 6.66 -6.34
CA LEU A 25 -4.74 7.78 -6.84
C LEU A 25 -5.11 8.15 -8.28
N ARG A 26 -5.26 7.16 -9.18
CA ARG A 26 -5.67 7.40 -10.58
C ARG A 26 -7.08 7.98 -10.69
N LEU A 27 -7.97 7.59 -9.78
CA LEU A 27 -9.34 8.09 -9.72
C LEU A 27 -9.46 9.45 -8.98
N GLY A 28 -8.36 9.96 -8.41
CA GLY A 28 -8.36 11.21 -7.63
C GLY A 28 -9.10 11.12 -6.29
N ILE A 29 -9.37 9.91 -5.79
CA ILE A 29 -10.11 9.69 -4.53
C ILE A 29 -9.12 9.75 -3.36
N ARG A 30 -8.80 10.98 -2.94
CA ARG A 30 -7.71 11.25 -2.00
C ARG A 30 -7.91 10.60 -0.63
N ASP A 31 -9.10 10.71 -0.06
CA ASP A 31 -9.38 10.21 1.29
C ASP A 31 -9.19 8.69 1.37
N VAL A 32 -9.66 7.94 0.36
CA VAL A 32 -9.48 6.49 0.30
C VAL A 32 -8.01 6.14 0.08
N ALA A 33 -7.28 6.90 -0.76
CA ALA A 33 -5.85 6.69 -0.94
C ALA A 33 -5.06 6.88 0.36
N GLU A 34 -5.42 7.87 1.19
CA GLU A 34 -4.78 8.11 2.49
C GLU A 34 -5.01 6.95 3.46
N HIS A 35 -6.24 6.44 3.57
CA HIS A 35 -6.54 5.26 4.41
C HIS A 35 -5.78 4.02 3.94
N LEU A 36 -5.69 3.78 2.62
CA LEU A 36 -4.94 2.65 2.08
C LEU A 36 -3.43 2.78 2.32
N LEU A 37 -2.88 4.00 2.30
CA LEU A 37 -1.49 4.23 2.66
C LEU A 37 -1.22 3.90 4.13
N GLN A 38 -2.09 4.35 5.05
CA GLN A 38 -1.97 4.03 6.47
C GLN A 38 -2.00 2.52 6.73
N ILE A 39 -2.83 1.77 6.01
CA ILE A 39 -2.87 0.30 6.11
C ILE A 39 -1.51 -0.31 5.68
N LEU A 40 -0.89 0.19 4.61
CA LEU A 40 0.43 -0.29 4.18
C LEU A 40 1.54 0.06 5.16
N GLU A 41 1.47 1.22 5.80
CA GLU A 41 2.41 1.63 6.86
C GLU A 41 2.30 0.72 8.08
N GLU A 42 1.07 0.43 8.51
CA GLU A 42 0.81 -0.44 9.65
C GLU A 42 1.20 -1.90 9.38
N LEU A 43 0.94 -2.40 8.17
CA LEU A 43 1.42 -3.71 7.72
C LEU A 43 2.95 -3.77 7.70
N ALA A 44 3.64 -2.74 7.20
CA ALA A 44 5.10 -2.70 7.20
C ALA A 44 5.70 -2.55 8.61
N ARG A 45 4.96 -1.93 9.55
CA ARG A 45 5.36 -1.79 10.95
C ARG A 45 5.31 -3.11 11.71
N THR A 46 4.26 -3.89 11.47
CA THR A 46 4.03 -5.18 12.13
C THR A 46 4.79 -6.31 11.43
N GLU A 47 4.88 -6.27 10.11
CA GLU A 47 5.49 -7.29 9.25
C GLU A 47 6.52 -6.64 8.32
N PRO A 48 7.84 -6.66 8.67
CA PRO A 48 8.89 -5.97 7.91
C PRO A 48 8.98 -6.38 6.43
N GLU A 49 8.50 -7.58 6.10
CA GLU A 49 8.42 -8.14 4.75
C GLU A 49 7.47 -7.34 3.84
N CYS A 50 6.51 -6.60 4.42
CA CYS A 50 5.58 -5.73 3.70
C CYS A 50 6.15 -4.33 3.39
N SER A 51 7.37 -4.01 3.86
CA SER A 51 8.04 -2.72 3.61
C SER A 51 8.10 -2.34 2.13
N THR A 52 8.33 -3.31 1.26
CA THR A 52 8.37 -3.09 -0.20
C THR A 52 7.05 -2.54 -0.74
N ALA A 53 5.90 -2.98 -0.20
CA ALA A 53 4.60 -2.51 -0.66
C ALA A 53 4.36 -1.04 -0.23
N ARG A 54 4.75 -0.68 1.00
CA ARG A 54 4.72 0.70 1.49
C ARG A 54 5.62 1.61 0.67
N ASP A 55 6.86 1.20 0.42
CA ASP A 55 7.83 2.01 -0.33
C ASP A 55 7.35 2.27 -1.75
N GLN A 56 6.72 1.27 -2.40
CA GLN A 56 6.07 1.47 -3.70
C GLN A 56 4.87 2.43 -3.65
N ALA A 57 4.14 2.51 -2.53
CA ALA A 57 3.07 3.47 -2.36
C ALA A 57 3.61 4.91 -2.29
N TYR A 58 4.68 5.15 -1.51
CA TYR A 58 5.33 6.46 -1.47
C TYR A 58 5.87 6.90 -2.84
N LEU A 59 6.40 5.97 -3.65
CA LEU A 59 6.84 6.30 -5.00
C LEU A 59 5.66 6.62 -5.95
N ALA A 60 4.51 5.97 -5.76
CA ALA A 60 3.35 6.15 -6.63
C ALA A 60 2.64 7.50 -6.46
N ILE A 61 2.84 8.21 -5.35
CA ILE A 61 2.28 9.55 -5.15
C ILE A 61 3.01 10.63 -5.96
N ILE A 62 4.28 10.41 -6.32
CA ILE A 62 5.11 11.43 -6.98
C ILE A 62 4.54 11.84 -8.35
N PRO A 63 4.22 10.91 -9.27
CA PRO A 63 3.59 11.28 -10.55
C PRO A 63 2.23 11.97 -10.37
N TYR A 64 1.49 11.63 -9.32
CA TYR A 64 0.20 12.24 -9.03
C TYR A 64 0.35 13.71 -8.61
N MET A 65 1.30 14.03 -7.74
CA MET A 65 1.57 15.41 -7.31
C MET A 65 2.04 16.30 -8.45
N VAL A 66 2.79 15.75 -9.42
CA VAL A 66 3.28 16.50 -10.59
C VAL A 66 2.14 16.78 -11.58
N SER A 67 1.19 15.86 -11.74
CA SER A 67 0.08 15.99 -12.69
C SER A 67 -1.02 16.97 -12.27
N GLN A 68 -1.02 17.46 -11.03
CA GLN A 68 -2.03 18.40 -10.50
C GLN A 68 -1.56 19.86 -10.43
N ARG A 69 -0.38 20.17 -11.01
CA ARG A 69 0.09 21.54 -11.24
C ARG A 69 -0.19 21.99 -12.67
#